data_AF-A0A1S3QJT3-F1
#
_entry.id   AF-A0A1S3QJT3-F1
#
_cell.length_a   1.000
_cell.length_b   1.000
_cell.length_c   1.000
_cell.angle_alpha   90.00
_cell.angle_beta   90.00
_cell.angle_gamma   90.00
#
_symmetry.space_group_name_H-M   'P 1'
#
loop_
_entity.id
_entity.type
_entity.pdbx_description
1 polymer ?
#
loop_
_entity_poly.entity_id
_entity_poly.type
_entity_poly.pdbx_seq_one_letter_code
_entity_poly.pdbx_strand_id
1 'polypeptide(L)'
;MQGLLQCMMRQVAKVEKFKHTQSPKDCLHAKYHTPTCATVVGDDQWGHLQVDATSLYLLVLAQMTASGLRIISTLHEVAFIQNLVFYIEAAYKVADYGMWERGDKTNQGIPELNTSSVGMAKAALEAIDELDLFGAHGGPKSVIHVLPDEVEHCQ
;
A
#
# COMPACT_ATOMS: atom_id res chain seq x y z
N MET A 1 -3.66 -8.38 -10.48
CA MET A 1 -3.98 -7.11 -9.77
C MET A 1 -5.30 -7.17 -9.03
N GLN A 2 -6.45 -7.43 -9.67
CA GLN A 2 -7.77 -7.41 -8.98
C GLN A 2 -7.90 -8.43 -7.83
N GLY A 3 -7.35 -9.64 -7.96
CA GLY A 3 -7.39 -10.62 -6.84
C GLY A 3 -6.72 -10.10 -5.57
N LEU A 4 -5.57 -9.42 -5.69
CA LEU A 4 -4.87 -8.83 -4.55
C LEU A 4 -5.63 -7.61 -3.99
N LEU A 5 -6.25 -6.80 -4.85
CA LEU A 5 -7.15 -5.72 -4.42
C LEU A 5 -8.26 -6.26 -3.52
N GLN A 6 -8.91 -7.35 -3.92
CA GLN A 6 -9.96 -7.99 -3.14
C GLN A 6 -9.46 -8.47 -1.77
N CYS A 7 -8.25 -9.04 -1.68
CA CYS A 7 -7.62 -9.39 -0.40
C CYS A 7 -7.40 -8.17 0.50
N MET A 8 -6.88 -7.07 -0.04
CA MET A 8 -6.62 -5.86 0.73
C MET A 8 -7.92 -5.18 1.17
N MET A 9 -8.92 -5.10 0.29
CA MET A 9 -10.23 -4.50 0.61
C MET A 9 -10.97 -5.24 1.73
N ARG A 10 -10.79 -6.56 1.87
CA ARG A 10 -11.34 -7.32 3.01
C ARG A 10 -10.75 -6.90 4.36
N GLN A 11 -9.61 -6.21 4.35
CA GLN A 11 -8.96 -5.67 5.54
C GLN A 11 -9.10 -4.15 5.64
N VAL A 12 -10.10 -3.54 5.01
CA VAL A 12 -10.31 -2.08 5.04
C VAL A 12 -10.30 -1.50 6.46
N ALA A 13 -10.86 -2.21 7.44
CA ALA A 13 -10.85 -1.79 8.85
C ALA A 13 -9.44 -1.64 9.44
N LYS A 14 -8.48 -2.47 8.99
CA LYS A 14 -7.07 -2.35 9.35
C LYS A 14 -6.43 -1.13 8.72
N VAL A 15 -6.63 -0.93 7.41
CA VAL A 15 -6.12 0.25 6.68
C VAL A 15 -6.60 1.55 7.34
N GLU A 16 -7.89 1.64 7.67
CA GLU A 16 -8.48 2.79 8.38
C GLU A 16 -7.82 3.03 9.74
N LYS A 17 -7.64 1.98 10.54
CA LYS A 17 -7.03 2.08 11.86
C LYS A 17 -5.54 2.46 11.76
N PHE A 18 -4.82 1.90 10.81
CA PHE A 18 -3.38 2.11 10.62
C PHE A 18 -3.04 3.57 10.30
N LYS A 19 -3.88 4.31 9.57
CA LYS A 19 -3.69 5.76 9.33
C LYS A 19 -3.47 6.56 10.61
N HIS A 20 -4.04 6.10 11.72
CA HIS A 20 -3.92 6.76 13.02
C HIS A 20 -2.88 6.10 13.92
N THR A 21 -2.76 4.78 13.89
CA THR A 21 -1.92 4.05 14.86
C THR A 21 -0.51 3.80 14.37
N GLN A 22 -0.31 3.67 13.05
CA GLN A 22 0.95 3.26 12.41
C GLN A 22 1.59 2.03 13.07
N SER A 23 0.75 1.18 13.67
CA SER A 23 1.20 0.03 14.47
C SER A 23 1.28 -1.23 13.60
N PRO A 24 2.30 -2.08 13.78
CA PRO A 24 2.36 -3.38 13.12
C PRO A 24 1.13 -4.27 13.35
N LYS A 25 0.41 -4.12 14.47
CA LYS A 25 -0.80 -4.93 14.74
C LYS A 25 -2.00 -4.52 13.89
N ASP A 26 -2.04 -3.26 13.47
CA ASP A 26 -3.15 -2.68 12.71
C ASP A 26 -2.86 -2.66 11.21
N CYS A 27 -1.70 -3.17 10.78
CA CYS A 27 -1.30 -3.20 9.38
C CYS A 27 -2.06 -4.25 8.55
N LEU A 28 -1.96 -4.09 7.22
CA LEU A 28 -2.36 -5.13 6.27
C LEU A 28 -1.52 -6.39 6.44
N HIS A 29 -2.15 -7.55 6.33
CA HIS A 29 -1.44 -8.82 6.28
C HIS A 29 -0.64 -8.94 4.98
N ALA A 30 0.62 -9.35 5.06
CA ALA A 30 1.42 -9.67 3.89
C ALA A 30 0.98 -10.93 3.11
N LYS A 31 0.17 -11.82 3.71
CA LYS A 31 -0.15 -13.15 3.16
C LYS A 31 -1.63 -13.45 3.19
N TYR A 32 -2.11 -14.05 2.09
CA TYR A 32 -3.53 -14.28 1.85
C TYR A 32 -3.81 -15.71 1.42
N HIS A 33 -4.94 -16.23 1.86
CA HIS A 33 -5.45 -17.51 1.38
C HIS A 33 -6.07 -17.30 -0.01
N THR A 34 -5.45 -17.84 -1.06
CA THR A 34 -5.78 -17.52 -2.47
C THR A 34 -7.27 -17.68 -2.82
N PRO A 35 -7.97 -18.77 -2.46
CA PRO A 35 -9.38 -18.93 -2.81
C PRO A 35 -10.33 -18.00 -2.05
N THR A 36 -10.06 -17.71 -0.77
CA THR A 36 -11.02 -17.02 0.11
C THR A 36 -10.64 -15.58 0.40
N CYS A 37 -9.43 -15.16 0.02
CA CYS A 37 -8.85 -13.86 0.35
C CYS A 37 -8.80 -13.60 1.88
N ALA A 38 -8.81 -14.65 2.70
CA ALA A 38 -8.74 -14.56 4.15
C ALA A 38 -7.29 -14.45 4.64
N THR A 39 -7.11 -13.97 5.86
CA THR A 39 -5.83 -14.01 6.58
C THR A 39 -5.42 -15.46 6.82
N VAL A 40 -4.12 -15.77 6.70
CA VAL A 40 -3.60 -17.14 6.86
C VAL A 40 -3.01 -17.40 8.25
N VAL A 41 -2.60 -16.35 8.95
CA VAL A 41 -1.99 -16.39 10.29
C VAL A 41 -2.52 -15.21 11.11
N GLY A 42 -2.23 -15.18 12.41
CA GLY A 42 -2.59 -14.08 13.31
C GLY A 42 -1.71 -12.83 13.15
N ASP A 43 -2.18 -11.69 13.67
CA ASP A 43 -1.53 -10.37 13.54
C ASP A 43 -0.09 -10.31 14.09
N ASP A 44 0.25 -11.19 15.04
CA ASP A 44 1.55 -11.28 15.71
C ASP A 44 2.41 -12.45 15.23
N GLN A 45 1.94 -13.22 14.24
CA GLN A 45 2.58 -14.45 13.77
C GLN A 45 3.44 -14.25 12.52
N TRP A 46 3.48 -13.03 11.97
CA TRP A 46 4.26 -12.72 10.79
C TRP A 46 4.72 -11.25 10.79
N GLY A 47 5.82 -10.98 10.08
CA GLY A 47 6.26 -9.62 9.76
C GLY A 47 5.36 -8.96 8.72
N HIS A 48 4.10 -8.68 9.10
CA HIS A 48 3.04 -8.27 8.17
C HIS A 48 3.21 -6.85 7.63
N LEU A 49 3.69 -5.92 8.44
CA LEU A 49 3.86 -4.52 8.03
C LEU A 49 4.98 -4.43 6.99
N GLN A 50 4.59 -4.44 5.72
CA GLN A 50 5.47 -4.38 4.54
C GLN A 50 5.03 -3.21 3.68
N VAL A 51 5.67 -2.06 3.92
CA VAL A 51 5.33 -0.81 3.23
C VAL A 51 5.76 -0.90 1.76
N ASP A 52 6.89 -1.53 1.48
CA ASP A 52 7.36 -1.81 0.12
C ASP A 52 6.39 -2.63 -0.71
N ALA A 53 5.81 -3.70 -0.16
CA ALA A 53 4.87 -4.57 -0.89
C ALA A 53 3.60 -3.82 -1.31
N THR A 54 3.07 -3.00 -0.40
CA THR A 54 1.89 -2.15 -0.68
C THR A 54 2.24 -1.06 -1.70
N SER A 55 3.42 -0.45 -1.56
CA SER A 55 3.91 0.58 -2.47
C SER A 55 4.15 0.02 -3.88
N LEU A 56 4.76 -1.16 -3.99
CA LEU A 56 4.97 -1.84 -5.27
C LEU A 56 3.64 -2.13 -5.98
N TYR A 57 2.61 -2.53 -5.22
CA TYR A 57 1.28 -2.70 -5.79
C TYR A 57 0.74 -1.40 -6.40
N LEU A 58 0.87 -0.27 -5.68
CA LEU A 58 0.43 1.03 -6.17
C LEU A 58 1.24 1.51 -7.39
N LEU A 59 2.55 1.36 -7.36
CA LEU A 59 3.43 1.69 -8.48
C LEU A 59 3.06 0.90 -9.75
N VAL A 60 2.89 -0.42 -9.63
CA VAL A 60 2.50 -1.26 -10.77
C VAL A 60 1.08 -0.94 -11.23
N LEU A 61 0.15 -0.66 -10.30
CA LEU A 61 -1.21 -0.22 -10.65
C LEU A 61 -1.17 1.07 -11.47
N ALA A 62 -0.37 2.04 -11.05
CA ALA A 62 -0.21 3.32 -11.74
C ALA A 62 0.33 3.12 -13.17
N GLN A 63 1.42 2.35 -13.31
CA GLN A 63 2.01 2.04 -14.62
C GLN A 63 1.05 1.28 -15.55
N MET A 64 0.31 0.29 -15.03
CA MET A 64 -0.67 -0.45 -15.82
C MET A 64 -1.83 0.46 -16.27
N THR A 65 -2.33 1.31 -15.38
CA THR A 65 -3.38 2.29 -15.71
C THR A 65 -2.89 3.29 -16.76
N ALA A 66 -1.68 3.85 -16.60
CA ALA A 66 -1.07 4.77 -17.56
C ALA A 66 -0.83 4.11 -18.94
N SER A 67 -0.60 2.79 -18.98
CA SER A 67 -0.52 2.01 -20.23
C SER A 67 -1.89 1.73 -20.89
N GLY A 68 -3.00 2.17 -20.28
CA GLY A 68 -4.36 2.01 -20.80
C GLY A 68 -5.10 0.77 -20.31
N LEU A 69 -4.54 0.02 -19.35
CA LEU A 69 -5.23 -1.14 -18.76
C LEU A 69 -6.22 -0.69 -17.70
N ARG A 70 -7.49 -1.06 -17.87
CA ARG A 70 -8.54 -0.81 -16.88
C ARG A 70 -8.54 -1.89 -15.81
N ILE A 71 -7.87 -1.62 -14.68
CA ILE A 71 -7.82 -2.51 -13.52
C ILE A 71 -8.91 -2.15 -12.50
N ILE A 72 -9.07 -0.87 -12.21
CA ILE A 72 -10.06 -0.34 -11.27
C ILE A 72 -11.37 -0.07 -12.01
N SER A 73 -12.48 -0.50 -11.43
CA SER A 73 -13.79 -0.53 -12.10
C SER A 73 -14.88 0.23 -11.35
N THR A 74 -14.72 0.44 -10.03
CA THR A 74 -15.73 1.10 -9.18
C THR A 74 -15.14 2.24 -8.38
N LEU A 75 -15.98 3.22 -7.99
CA LEU A 75 -15.55 4.32 -7.11
C LEU A 75 -15.18 3.84 -5.70
N HIS A 76 -15.71 2.70 -5.25
CA HIS A 76 -15.30 2.10 -3.98
C HIS A 76 -13.86 1.59 -4.03
N GLU A 77 -13.45 1.01 -5.15
CA GLU A 77 -12.07 0.61 -5.37
C GLU A 77 -11.16 1.85 -5.47
N VAL A 78 -11.57 2.90 -6.19
CA VAL A 78 -10.83 4.18 -6.22
C VAL A 78 -10.62 4.72 -4.80
N ALA A 79 -11.68 4.80 -4.00
CA ALA A 79 -11.59 5.28 -2.62
C ALA A 79 -10.65 4.41 -1.77
N PHE A 80 -10.64 3.09 -2.00
CA PHE A 80 -9.71 2.19 -1.35
C PHE A 80 -8.26 2.42 -1.78
N ILE A 81 -8.00 2.67 -3.07
CA ILE A 81 -6.66 3.03 -3.55
C ILE A 81 -6.18 4.35 -2.95
N GLN A 82 -7.05 5.36 -2.87
CA GLN A 82 -6.75 6.62 -2.16
C GLN A 82 -6.41 6.36 -0.69
N ASN A 83 -7.06 5.38 -0.05
CA ASN A 83 -6.76 5.00 1.32
C ASN A 83 -5.40 4.31 1.46
N LEU A 84 -4.99 3.53 0.45
CA LEU A 84 -3.64 2.95 0.41
C LEU A 84 -2.56 4.01 0.20
N VAL A 85 -2.85 5.12 -0.48
CA VAL A 85 -1.93 6.27 -0.55
C VAL A 85 -1.68 6.83 0.85
N PHE A 86 -2.75 7.12 1.61
CA PHE A 86 -2.61 7.55 3.01
C PHE A 86 -1.91 6.51 3.91
N TYR A 87 -2.03 5.22 3.56
CA TYR A 87 -1.35 4.16 4.28
C TYR A 87 0.17 4.18 4.10
N ILE A 88 0.67 4.57 2.92
CA ILE A 88 2.11 4.60 2.61
C ILE A 88 2.76 5.98 2.71
N GLU A 89 1.99 7.08 2.82
CA GLU A 89 2.54 8.45 2.82
C GLU A 89 3.53 8.69 3.97
N ALA A 90 3.33 8.03 5.11
CA ALA A 90 4.20 8.13 6.28
C ALA A 90 5.43 7.20 6.22
N ALA A 91 5.76 6.60 5.07
CA ALA A 91 6.82 5.59 4.94
C ALA A 91 8.18 6.05 5.50
N TYR A 92 8.53 7.33 5.39
CA TYR A 92 9.80 7.89 5.92
C TYR A 92 9.94 7.83 7.44
N LYS A 93 8.85 7.60 8.19
CA LYS A 93 8.86 7.52 9.66
C LYS A 93 8.25 6.24 10.23
N VAL A 94 7.72 5.36 9.36
CA VAL A 94 7.11 4.08 9.76
C VAL A 94 8.14 2.97 9.63
N ALA A 95 8.57 2.43 10.77
CA ALA A 95 9.41 1.24 10.80
C ALA A 95 8.60 -0.01 10.39
N ASP A 96 9.15 -0.81 9.49
CA ASP A 96 8.47 -1.95 8.88
C ASP A 96 9.37 -3.20 8.84
N TYR A 97 8.83 -4.31 8.34
CA TYR A 97 9.57 -5.57 8.22
C TYR A 97 10.39 -5.69 6.93
N GLY A 98 10.18 -4.76 5.98
CA GLY A 98 10.81 -4.71 4.67
C GLY A 98 10.59 -5.98 3.83
N MET A 99 11.26 -6.01 2.67
CA MET A 99 11.07 -7.04 1.64
C MET A 99 11.38 -8.47 2.10
N TRP A 100 12.21 -8.60 3.14
CA TRP A 100 12.62 -9.88 3.68
C TRP A 100 11.73 -10.37 4.81
N GLU A 101 10.69 -9.62 5.18
CA GLU A 101 9.70 -9.96 6.20
C GLU A 101 10.32 -10.15 7.61
N ARG A 102 11.49 -9.55 7.87
CA ARG A 102 12.29 -9.76 9.10
C ARG A 102 12.55 -8.50 9.91
N GLY A 103 12.32 -7.33 9.32
CA GLY A 103 12.68 -6.05 9.92
C GLY A 103 14.19 -5.88 9.89
N ASP A 104 14.76 -5.76 11.08
CA ASP A 104 16.15 -5.42 11.27
C ASP A 104 17.15 -6.44 10.71
N LYS A 105 18.34 -5.96 10.34
CA LYS A 105 19.38 -6.80 9.75
C LYS A 105 19.95 -7.85 10.71
N THR A 106 19.66 -7.76 12.02
CA THR A 106 20.01 -8.81 12.99
C THR A 106 19.01 -9.96 13.03
N ASN A 107 17.90 -9.88 12.28
CA ASN A 107 16.84 -10.88 12.15
C ASN A 107 16.16 -11.20 13.49
N GLN A 108 15.98 -10.20 14.36
CA GLN A 108 15.29 -10.37 15.65
C GLN A 108 13.78 -10.06 15.54
N GLY A 109 13.28 -9.79 14.33
CA GLY A 109 11.88 -9.46 14.10
C GLY A 109 11.52 -8.06 14.58
N ILE A 110 12.50 -7.16 14.67
CA ILE A 110 12.31 -5.78 15.12
C ILE A 110 12.09 -4.92 13.87
N PRO A 111 10.96 -4.22 13.71
CA PRO A 111 10.77 -3.32 12.59
C PRO A 111 11.86 -2.24 12.55
N GLU A 112 12.35 -1.94 11.35
CA GLU A 112 13.32 -0.86 11.11
C GLU A 112 12.85 0.02 9.96
N LEU A 113 13.45 1.22 9.85
CA LEU A 113 13.20 2.06 8.68
C LEU A 113 13.98 1.50 7.49
N ASN A 114 13.32 0.71 6.65
CA ASN A 114 13.95 0.11 5.48
C ASN A 114 14.03 1.10 4.32
N THR A 115 15.24 1.37 3.83
CA THR A 115 15.46 2.24 2.65
C THR A 115 14.71 1.76 1.42
N SER A 116 14.58 0.45 1.23
CA SER A 116 13.79 -0.13 0.13
C SER A 116 12.31 0.25 0.22
N SER A 117 11.74 0.27 1.43
CA SER A 117 10.35 0.65 1.68
C SER A 117 10.12 2.13 1.43
N VAL A 118 11.01 3.00 1.93
CA VAL A 118 10.94 4.46 1.68
C VAL A 118 11.05 4.77 0.18
N GLY A 119 12.05 4.19 -0.51
CA GLY A 119 12.23 4.41 -1.94
C GLY A 119 11.07 3.90 -2.79
N MET A 120 10.50 2.74 -2.44
CA MET A 120 9.33 2.20 -3.14
C MET A 120 8.08 3.04 -2.91
N ALA A 121 7.87 3.52 -1.67
CA ALA A 121 6.76 4.41 -1.34
C ALA A 121 6.85 5.70 -2.15
N LYS A 122 8.03 6.34 -2.17
CA LYS A 122 8.26 7.54 -3.00
C LYS A 122 7.91 7.30 -4.47
N ALA A 123 8.46 6.25 -5.08
CA ALA A 123 8.20 5.94 -6.48
C ALA A 123 6.70 5.69 -6.75
N ALA A 124 6.01 5.03 -5.82
CA ALA A 124 4.58 4.77 -5.93
C ALA A 124 3.74 6.05 -5.82
N LEU A 125 4.08 6.91 -4.86
CA LEU A 125 3.43 8.19 -4.64
C LEU A 125 3.60 9.12 -5.85
N GLU A 126 4.83 9.25 -6.37
CA GLU A 126 5.11 10.05 -7.58
C GLU A 126 4.38 9.51 -8.81
N ALA A 127 4.26 8.19 -8.95
CA ALA A 127 3.64 7.58 -10.14
C ALA A 127 2.10 7.65 -10.13
N ILE A 128 1.48 7.65 -8.95
CA ILE A 128 0.01 7.60 -8.82
C ILE A 128 -0.62 8.98 -8.64
N ASP A 129 0.17 10.01 -8.32
CA ASP A 129 -0.35 11.36 -8.15
C ASP A 129 -0.99 11.89 -9.44
N GLU A 130 -2.13 12.56 -9.28
CA GLU A 130 -3.00 13.08 -10.34
C GLU A 130 -3.46 12.03 -11.38
N LEU A 131 -3.28 10.73 -11.11
CA LEU A 131 -3.65 9.67 -12.03
C LEU A 131 -5.14 9.34 -11.94
N ASP A 132 -5.82 9.37 -13.09
CA ASP A 132 -7.19 8.86 -13.21
C ASP A 132 -7.21 7.32 -13.35
N LEU A 133 -7.72 6.64 -12.32
CA LEU A 133 -7.77 5.17 -12.27
C LEU A 133 -8.73 4.52 -13.27
N PHE A 134 -9.62 5.30 -13.90
CA PHE A 134 -10.45 4.86 -15.02
C PHE A 134 -9.85 5.22 -16.39
N GLY A 135 -8.67 5.84 -16.41
CA GLY A 135 -8.01 6.31 -17.62
C GLY A 135 -8.85 7.35 -18.36
N ALA A 136 -8.87 7.29 -19.70
CA ALA A 136 -9.56 8.26 -20.55
C ALA A 136 -11.09 8.36 -20.34
N HIS A 137 -11.71 7.42 -19.60
CA HIS A 137 -13.15 7.39 -19.35
C HIS A 137 -13.53 7.87 -17.94
N GLY A 138 -12.55 8.31 -17.16
CA GLY A 138 -12.77 8.77 -15.81
C GLY A 138 -13.22 10.22 -15.69
N GLY A 139 -13.15 10.73 -14.47
CA GLY A 139 -13.46 12.11 -14.15
C GLY A 139 -12.90 12.47 -12.77
N PRO A 140 -13.23 13.65 -12.24
CA PRO A 140 -12.61 14.16 -11.01
C PRO A 140 -12.72 13.25 -9.78
N LYS A 141 -13.68 12.31 -9.77
CA LYS A 141 -13.88 11.36 -8.68
C LYS A 141 -13.02 10.09 -8.77
N SER A 142 -12.34 9.85 -9.89
CA SER A 142 -11.45 8.71 -10.12
C SER A 142 -9.98 9.07 -10.12
N VAL A 143 -9.66 10.35 -9.91
CA VAL A 143 -8.29 10.86 -9.77
C VAL A 143 -7.80 10.63 -8.35
N ILE A 144 -6.57 10.14 -8.23
CA ILE A 144 -5.86 9.98 -6.97
C ILE A 144 -5.01 11.21 -6.69
N HIS A 145 -4.94 11.60 -5.42
CA HIS A 145 -4.18 12.76 -4.97
C HIS A 145 -3.18 12.37 -3.88
N VAL A 146 -1.96 12.87 -4.01
CA VAL A 146 -0.90 12.74 -3.02
C VAL A 146 -0.58 14.11 -2.42
N LEU A 147 -0.27 14.15 -1.13
CA LEU A 147 0.17 15.38 -0.48
C LEU A 147 1.66 15.65 -0.82
N PRO A 148 2.00 16.79 -1.45
CA PRO A 148 3.37 17.05 -1.92
C PRO A 148 4.42 17.01 -0.81
N ASP A 149 4.06 17.48 0.39
CA ASP A 149 4.97 17.52 1.53
C ASP A 149 5.46 16.13 1.92
N GLU A 150 4.61 15.09 1.86
CA GLU A 150 5.01 13.73 2.29
C GLU A 150 5.99 13.07 1.31
N VAL A 151 5.94 13.43 0.03
CA VAL A 151 6.89 12.93 -1.00
C VAL A 151 8.29 13.50 -0.74
N GLU A 152 8.39 14.77 -0.37
CA GLU A 152 9.66 15.44 -0.07
C GLU A 152 10.33 14.91 1.21
N HIS A 153 9.57 14.37 2.16
CA HIS A 153 10.15 13.73 3.34
C HIS A 153 10.76 12.34 3.06
N CYS A 154 10.46 11.75 1.90
CA CYS A 154 11.04 10.48 1.45
C CYS A 154 12.34 10.68 0.64
N GLN A 155 13.26 11.53 1.12
CA GLN A 155 14.56 11.81 0.49
C GLN A 155 15.67 10.86 0.95
#